data_AF-A0A954DIX3-F1
#
_entry.id   AF-A0A954DIX3-F1
#
_cell.length_a   1.000
_cell.length_b   1.000
_cell.length_c   1.000
_cell.angle_alpha   90.00
_cell.angle_beta   90.00
_cell.angle_gamma   90.00
#
_symmetry.space_group_name_H-M   'P 1'
#
loop_
_entity.id
_entity.type
_entity.pdbx_description
1 polymer ?
#
loop_
_entity_poly.entity_id
_entity_poly.type
_entity_poly.pdbx_seq_one_letter_code
_entity_poly.pdbx_strand_id
1 'polypeptide(L)'
;LEHSGTKVAILGNEGDWVKVVAPPVARAWIESGTTKVAATLSCDAKTLDDSRALLRVLGAHPSLAKRLESRLAALEATYAKQQKAAEEAAMRTATKNELEAAITTLANDFDAVRGAEGVTVAALDALAKRATDLKELAASKGIDDANTQMRIDGLVSGIDRKKILVEAKEILAKPEPGPTVNASGTNDSKTGPSEADVATAKRRTWTRVGWIEYRPGSSDYRPYRLMKGGQTIAYLDCPTGRYDLSDFVGREVGLIGELQRADAAELRVLDIERLVILSSMR
;
A
#
# COMPACT_ATOMS: atom_id res chain seq x y z
N LEU A 1 -27.33 12.89 -40.91
CA LEU A 1 -28.10 14.14 -40.63
C LEU A 1 -29.57 13.80 -40.61
N GLU A 2 -30.37 14.48 -39.78
CA GLU A 2 -31.82 14.46 -39.92
C GLU A 2 -32.28 15.79 -40.51
N HIS A 3 -33.05 15.70 -41.61
CA HIS A 3 -33.80 16.82 -42.18
C HIS A 3 -35.23 16.33 -42.38
N SER A 4 -36.21 17.00 -41.77
CA SER A 4 -37.63 16.61 -41.79
C SER A 4 -37.89 15.15 -41.39
N GLY A 5 -37.17 14.64 -40.37
CA GLY A 5 -37.31 13.28 -39.85
C GLY A 5 -36.66 12.16 -40.71
N THR A 6 -36.04 12.51 -41.84
CA THR A 6 -35.35 11.53 -42.70
C THR A 6 -33.85 11.55 -42.43
N LYS A 7 -33.28 10.36 -42.15
CA LYS A 7 -31.84 10.17 -41.94
C LYS A 7 -31.12 10.10 -43.28
N VAL A 8 -30.17 11.01 -43.50
CA VAL A 8 -29.36 11.09 -44.72
C VAL A 8 -27.86 10.95 -44.42
N ALA A 9 -27.14 10.29 -45.33
CA ALA A 9 -25.70 10.08 -45.22
C ALA A 9 -24.94 11.28 -45.80
N ILE A 10 -23.88 11.73 -45.12
CA ILE A 10 -23.01 12.83 -45.59
C ILE A 10 -21.92 12.27 -46.49
N LEU A 11 -21.75 12.83 -47.68
CA LEU A 11 -20.70 12.49 -48.65
C LEU A 11 -19.52 13.46 -48.65
N GLY A 12 -19.73 14.72 -48.25
CA GLY A 12 -18.71 15.76 -48.28
C GLY A 12 -19.24 17.09 -47.76
N ASN A 13 -18.34 18.04 -47.51
CA ASN A 13 -18.67 19.38 -47.04
C ASN A 13 -17.90 20.41 -47.89
N GLU A 14 -18.56 21.51 -48.23
CA GLU A 14 -17.98 22.64 -48.97
C GLU A 14 -18.57 23.95 -48.44
N GLY A 15 -17.79 24.66 -47.62
CA GLY A 15 -18.26 25.83 -46.87
C GLY A 15 -19.42 25.46 -45.94
N ASP A 16 -20.53 26.16 -46.10
CA ASP A 16 -21.76 25.95 -45.33
C ASP A 16 -22.69 24.89 -45.94
N TRP A 17 -22.25 24.16 -46.97
CA TRP A 17 -23.06 23.18 -47.68
C TRP A 17 -22.57 21.76 -47.45
N VAL A 18 -23.48 20.89 -47.03
CA VAL A 18 -23.21 19.47 -46.83
C VAL A 18 -23.81 18.68 -47.98
N LYS A 19 -22.98 17.91 -48.68
CA LYS A 19 -23.43 16.99 -49.72
C LYS A 19 -24.00 15.75 -49.08
N VAL A 20 -25.28 15.47 -49.31
CA VAL A 20 -25.97 14.31 -48.74
C VAL A 20 -26.51 13.36 -49.79
N VAL A 21 -26.73 12.11 -49.38
CA VAL A 21 -27.52 11.12 -50.12
C VAL A 21 -28.77 10.81 -49.33
N ALA A 22 -29.92 11.14 -49.92
CA ALA A 22 -31.23 10.75 -49.42
C ALA A 22 -31.72 9.49 -50.17
N PRO A 23 -32.31 8.50 -49.50
CA PRO A 23 -33.05 7.45 -50.18
C PRO A 23 -34.21 8.05 -51.00
N PRO A 24 -34.49 7.60 -52.25
CA PRO A 24 -33.89 6.49 -52.97
C PRO A 24 -32.81 6.95 -53.98
N VAL A 25 -31.69 7.52 -53.53
CA VAL A 25 -30.50 7.93 -54.34
C VAL A 25 -30.54 9.37 -54.89
N ALA A 26 -31.23 10.30 -54.22
CA ALA A 26 -31.10 11.72 -54.53
C ALA A 26 -29.82 12.29 -53.89
N ARG A 27 -28.97 12.95 -54.70
CA ARG A 27 -27.82 13.72 -54.22
C ARG A 27 -28.22 15.19 -54.16
N ALA A 28 -28.16 15.77 -52.98
CA ALA A 28 -28.44 17.17 -52.78
C ALA A 28 -27.33 17.81 -51.95
N TRP A 29 -27.11 19.09 -52.18
CA TRP A 29 -26.42 19.94 -51.23
C TRP A 29 -27.48 20.53 -50.31
N ILE A 30 -27.29 20.39 -49.01
CA ILE A 30 -28.16 20.99 -48.01
C ILE A 30 -27.33 21.93 -47.14
N GLU A 31 -27.92 23.06 -46.80
CA GLU A 31 -27.26 24.06 -45.97
C GLU A 31 -27.07 23.52 -44.54
N SER A 32 -25.85 23.61 -44.02
CA SER A 32 -25.41 23.03 -42.76
C SER A 32 -26.28 23.47 -41.58
N GLY A 33 -26.72 24.73 -41.58
CA GLY A 33 -27.59 25.32 -40.55
C GLY A 33 -29.02 24.76 -40.53
N THR A 34 -29.47 24.10 -41.60
CA THR A 34 -30.82 23.49 -41.68
C THR A 34 -30.86 22.04 -41.23
N THR A 35 -29.73 21.51 -40.74
CA THR A 35 -29.59 20.10 -40.35
C THR A 35 -29.12 19.95 -38.91
N LYS A 36 -29.76 19.03 -38.19
CA LYS A 36 -29.22 18.55 -36.91
C LYS A 36 -28.28 17.39 -37.20
N VAL A 37 -27.02 17.53 -36.79
CA VAL A 37 -26.03 16.45 -36.79
C VAL A 37 -26.51 15.39 -35.81
N ALA A 38 -27.22 14.39 -36.32
CA ALA A 38 -27.87 13.37 -35.50
C ALA A 38 -26.87 12.36 -34.88
N ALA A 39 -25.65 12.26 -35.39
CA ALA A 39 -24.62 11.39 -34.81
C ALA A 39 -23.22 11.77 -35.28
N THR A 40 -22.36 12.16 -34.35
CA THR A 40 -20.92 11.92 -34.47
C THR A 40 -20.76 10.41 -34.31
N LEU A 41 -20.32 9.70 -35.35
CA LEU A 41 -20.20 8.24 -35.34
C LEU A 41 -19.19 7.84 -34.25
N SER A 42 -19.72 7.42 -33.11
CA SER A 42 -19.03 6.86 -31.96
C SER A 42 -18.55 5.45 -32.31
N CYS A 43 -17.43 4.99 -31.77
CA CYS A 43 -16.98 3.60 -31.95
C CYS A 43 -17.73 2.66 -30.99
N ASP A 44 -19.06 2.62 -31.11
CA ASP A 44 -19.93 1.72 -30.35
C ASP A 44 -20.60 0.68 -31.26
N ALA A 45 -21.14 -0.39 -30.64
CA ALA A 45 -21.76 -1.50 -31.35
C ALA A 45 -22.93 -1.05 -32.25
N LYS A 46 -23.68 -0.03 -31.82
CA LYS A 46 -24.81 0.53 -32.58
C LYS A 46 -24.34 1.23 -33.85
N THR A 47 -23.23 1.97 -33.78
CA THR A 47 -22.63 2.65 -34.93
C THR A 47 -22.05 1.67 -35.95
N LEU A 48 -21.55 0.52 -35.50
CA LEU A 48 -21.13 -0.58 -36.37
C LEU A 48 -22.32 -1.17 -37.14
N ASP A 49 -23.44 -1.45 -36.47
CA ASP A 49 -24.64 -2.00 -37.11
C ASP A 49 -25.30 -1.01 -38.07
N ASP A 50 -25.36 0.28 -37.71
CA ASP A 50 -25.84 1.35 -38.58
C ASP A 50 -24.96 1.49 -39.84
N SER A 51 -23.64 1.34 -39.71
CA SER A 51 -22.70 1.36 -40.84
C SER A 51 -22.87 0.14 -41.75
N ARG A 52 -23.12 -1.05 -41.19
CA ARG A 52 -23.43 -2.27 -41.97
C ARG A 52 -24.75 -2.13 -42.72
N ALA A 53 -25.76 -1.52 -42.10
CA ALA A 53 -27.05 -1.25 -42.74
C ALA A 53 -26.92 -0.27 -43.91
N LEU A 54 -26.14 0.82 -43.74
CA LEU A 54 -25.85 1.78 -44.81
C LEU A 54 -25.13 1.14 -46.00
N LEU A 55 -24.21 0.21 -45.74
CA LEU A 55 -23.46 -0.51 -46.76
C LEU A 55 -24.38 -1.39 -47.65
N ARG A 56 -25.40 -2.01 -47.06
CA ARG A 56 -26.43 -2.77 -47.80
C ARG A 56 -27.27 -1.88 -48.72
N VAL A 57 -27.56 -0.65 -48.31
CA VAL A 57 -28.35 0.32 -49.09
C VAL A 57 -27.52 0.95 -50.22
N LEU A 58 -26.21 1.11 -50.03
CA LEU A 58 -25.31 1.80 -50.97
C LEU A 58 -24.67 0.89 -52.03
N GLY A 59 -25.09 -0.38 -52.13
CA GLY A 59 -24.58 -1.36 -53.11
C GLY A 59 -24.64 -0.92 -54.59
N ALA A 60 -25.40 0.14 -54.92
CA ALA A 60 -25.46 0.75 -56.25
C ALA A 60 -24.26 1.67 -56.60
N HIS A 61 -23.34 1.93 -55.65
CA HIS A 61 -22.18 2.84 -55.87
C HIS A 61 -20.85 2.21 -55.47
N PRO A 62 -20.08 1.62 -56.43
CA PRO A 62 -18.87 0.85 -56.14
C PRO A 62 -17.78 1.60 -55.37
N SER A 63 -17.56 2.87 -55.68
CA SER A 63 -16.51 3.68 -55.03
C SER A 63 -16.89 4.11 -53.60
N LEU A 64 -18.18 4.30 -53.32
CA LEU A 64 -18.68 4.60 -51.98
C LEU A 64 -18.75 3.34 -51.12
N ALA A 65 -19.18 2.22 -51.71
CA ALA A 65 -19.17 0.91 -51.06
C ALA A 65 -17.76 0.55 -50.57
N LYS A 66 -16.74 0.64 -51.45
CA LYS A 66 -15.34 0.34 -51.07
C LYS A 66 -14.82 1.24 -49.95
N ARG A 67 -15.16 2.54 -49.96
CA ARG A 67 -14.78 3.48 -48.88
C ARG A 67 -15.47 3.12 -47.57
N LEU A 68 -16.76 2.78 -47.60
CA LEU A 68 -17.49 2.35 -46.41
C LEU A 68 -16.98 1.02 -45.87
N GLU A 69 -16.68 0.04 -46.73
CA GLU A 69 -16.08 -1.24 -46.34
C GLU A 69 -14.75 -1.03 -45.61
N SER A 70 -13.86 -0.20 -46.18
CA SER A 70 -12.56 0.10 -45.54
C SER A 70 -12.72 0.77 -44.18
N ARG A 71 -13.71 1.66 -44.05
CA ARG A 71 -13.99 2.38 -42.80
C ARG A 71 -14.67 1.48 -41.77
N LEU A 72 -15.51 0.55 -42.20
CA LEU A 72 -16.18 -0.43 -41.36
C LEU A 72 -15.16 -1.43 -40.81
N ALA A 73 -14.26 -1.95 -41.64
CA ALA A 73 -13.15 -2.80 -41.20
C ALA A 73 -12.24 -2.09 -40.18
N ALA A 74 -11.95 -0.80 -40.38
CA ALA A 74 -11.19 -0.01 -39.43
C ALA A 74 -11.93 0.14 -38.08
N LEU A 75 -13.24 0.40 -38.11
CA LEU A 75 -14.07 0.49 -36.90
C LEU A 75 -14.15 -0.84 -36.15
N GLU A 76 -14.35 -1.96 -36.86
CA GLU A 76 -14.36 -3.30 -36.27
C GLU A 76 -13.02 -3.62 -35.60
N ALA A 77 -11.89 -3.29 -36.25
CA ALA A 77 -10.57 -3.48 -35.68
C ALA A 77 -10.35 -2.63 -34.41
N THR A 78 -10.83 -1.38 -34.39
CA THR A 78 -10.75 -0.54 -33.18
C THR A 78 -11.63 -1.06 -32.04
N TYR A 79 -12.84 -1.51 -32.35
CA TYR A 79 -13.76 -2.05 -31.36
C TYR A 79 -13.21 -3.35 -30.75
N ALA A 80 -12.68 -4.26 -31.57
CA ALA A 80 -12.05 -5.49 -31.08
C ALA A 80 -10.84 -5.21 -30.18
N LYS A 81 -10.04 -4.18 -30.47
CA LYS A 81 -8.95 -3.74 -29.60
C LYS A 81 -9.45 -3.19 -28.27
N GLN A 82 -10.49 -2.37 -28.29
CA GLN A 82 -11.11 -1.83 -27.06
C GLN A 82 -11.70 -2.94 -26.20
N GLN A 83 -12.37 -3.92 -26.82
CA GLN A 83 -12.96 -5.04 -26.11
C GLN A 83 -11.88 -5.90 -25.42
N LYS A 84 -10.79 -6.23 -26.12
CA LYS A 84 -9.66 -6.94 -25.51
C LYS A 84 -9.03 -6.16 -24.36
N ALA A 85 -8.83 -4.85 -24.52
CA ALA A 85 -8.29 -4.01 -23.46
C ALA A 85 -9.23 -3.94 -22.23
N ALA A 86 -10.55 -3.91 -22.46
CA ALA A 86 -11.55 -3.93 -21.39
C ALA A 86 -11.57 -5.29 -20.66
N GLU A 87 -11.46 -6.41 -21.39
CA GLU A 87 -11.35 -7.75 -20.81
C GLU A 87 -10.06 -7.91 -20.00
N GLU A 88 -8.93 -7.46 -20.51
CA GLU A 88 -7.66 -7.46 -19.77
C GLU A 88 -7.73 -6.57 -18.51
N ALA A 89 -8.34 -5.40 -18.61
CA ALA A 89 -8.55 -4.52 -17.46
C ALA A 89 -9.47 -5.17 -16.41
N ALA A 90 -10.55 -5.82 -16.84
CA ALA A 90 -11.46 -6.54 -15.94
C ALA A 90 -10.79 -7.73 -15.26
N MET A 91 -9.94 -8.47 -15.98
CA MET A 91 -9.14 -9.55 -15.39
C MET A 91 -8.15 -9.01 -14.35
N ARG A 92 -7.48 -7.88 -14.64
CA ARG A 92 -6.57 -7.23 -13.69
C ARG A 92 -7.30 -6.78 -12.42
N THR A 93 -8.46 -6.15 -12.55
CA THR A 93 -9.25 -5.72 -11.38
C THR A 93 -9.75 -6.92 -10.56
N ALA A 94 -10.18 -8.01 -11.21
CA ALA A 94 -10.56 -9.24 -10.52
C ALA A 94 -9.39 -9.81 -9.71
N THR A 95 -8.19 -9.94 -10.31
CA THR A 95 -7.00 -10.43 -9.60
C THR A 95 -6.58 -9.53 -8.43
N LYS A 96 -6.76 -8.20 -8.56
CA LYS A 96 -6.50 -7.27 -7.45
C LYS A 96 -7.47 -7.50 -6.30
N ASN A 97 -8.77 -7.65 -6.59
CA ASN A 97 -9.78 -7.88 -5.56
C ASN A 97 -9.56 -9.23 -4.83
N GLU A 98 -9.16 -10.27 -5.55
CA GLU A 98 -8.79 -11.56 -4.96
C GLU A 98 -7.59 -11.44 -4.01
N LEU A 99 -6.56 -10.69 -4.42
CA LEU A 99 -5.40 -10.42 -3.58
C LEU A 99 -5.77 -9.63 -2.32
N GLU A 100 -6.59 -8.59 -2.45
CA GLU A 100 -7.07 -7.80 -1.30
C GLU A 100 -7.91 -8.63 -0.32
N ALA A 101 -8.74 -9.54 -0.84
CA ALA A 101 -9.48 -10.48 -0.02
C ALA A 101 -8.54 -11.42 0.75
N ALA A 102 -7.52 -11.98 0.08
CA ALA A 102 -6.53 -12.87 0.71
C ALA A 102 -5.70 -12.15 1.79
N ILE A 103 -5.29 -10.90 1.56
CA ILE A 103 -4.61 -10.07 2.57
C ILE A 103 -5.52 -9.84 3.78
N THR A 104 -6.81 -9.60 3.54
CA THR A 104 -7.79 -9.37 4.62
C THR A 104 -8.02 -10.64 5.43
N THR A 105 -8.11 -11.81 4.78
CA THR A 105 -8.16 -13.10 5.47
C THR A 105 -6.91 -13.33 6.32
N LEU A 106 -5.71 -13.09 5.76
CA LEU A 106 -4.45 -13.26 6.49
C LEU A 106 -4.36 -12.32 7.71
N ALA A 107 -4.84 -11.07 7.59
CA ALA A 107 -4.89 -10.13 8.69
C ALA A 107 -5.81 -10.64 9.82
N ASN A 108 -6.99 -11.16 9.47
CA ASN A 108 -7.91 -11.74 10.45
C ASN A 108 -7.33 -12.99 11.13
N ASP A 109 -6.68 -13.87 10.37
CA ASP A 109 -5.98 -15.05 10.90
C ASP A 109 -4.88 -14.62 11.90
N PHE A 110 -4.10 -13.59 11.55
CA PHE A 110 -3.07 -13.06 12.43
C PHE A 110 -3.66 -12.43 13.70
N ASP A 111 -4.76 -11.69 13.60
CA ASP A 111 -5.43 -11.11 14.77
C ASP A 111 -5.98 -12.18 15.72
N ALA A 112 -6.54 -13.26 15.18
CA ALA A 112 -7.00 -14.40 15.97
C ALA A 112 -5.83 -15.07 16.72
N VAL A 113 -4.71 -15.29 16.02
CA VAL A 113 -3.49 -15.83 16.63
C VAL A 113 -2.92 -14.85 17.66
N ARG A 114 -2.90 -13.54 17.38
CA ARG A 114 -2.34 -12.53 18.28
C ARG A 114 -2.99 -12.53 19.66
N GLY A 115 -4.31 -12.74 19.73
CA GLY A 115 -5.09 -12.78 20.96
C GLY A 115 -5.14 -14.13 21.67
N ALA A 116 -4.75 -15.23 21.01
CA ALA A 116 -4.82 -16.56 21.58
C ALA A 116 -3.72 -16.83 22.61
N GLU A 117 -4.07 -17.54 23.69
CA GLU A 117 -3.09 -18.18 24.58
C GLU A 117 -2.61 -19.49 23.96
N GLY A 118 -1.32 -19.82 24.09
CA GLY A 118 -0.76 -21.07 23.56
C GLY A 118 -0.39 -21.06 22.07
N VAL A 119 -0.22 -19.89 21.47
CA VAL A 119 0.31 -19.76 20.10
C VAL A 119 1.71 -20.37 20.02
N THR A 120 1.93 -21.20 18.99
CA THR A 120 3.22 -21.82 18.71
C THR A 120 4.00 -21.03 17.66
N VAL A 121 5.33 -21.14 17.70
CA VAL A 121 6.22 -20.59 16.66
C VAL A 121 5.86 -21.13 15.27
N ALA A 122 5.52 -22.42 15.16
CA ALA A 122 5.14 -23.06 13.90
C ALA A 122 3.88 -22.44 13.27
N ALA A 123 2.88 -22.04 14.07
CA ALA A 123 1.69 -21.35 13.57
C ALA A 123 2.04 -19.97 13.00
N LEU A 124 2.94 -19.25 13.66
CA LEU A 124 3.42 -17.95 13.20
C LEU A 124 4.26 -18.07 11.92
N ASP A 125 5.10 -19.10 11.81
CA ASP A 125 5.87 -19.38 10.60
C ASP A 125 4.97 -19.69 9.40
N ALA A 126 3.86 -20.41 9.61
CA ALA A 126 2.88 -20.66 8.55
C ALA A 126 2.21 -19.37 8.06
N LEU A 127 1.93 -18.42 8.96
CA LEU A 127 1.39 -17.10 8.58
C LEU A 127 2.43 -16.25 7.86
N ALA A 128 3.69 -16.24 8.32
CA ALA A 128 4.79 -15.52 7.67
C ALA A 128 5.01 -16.04 6.23
N LYS A 129 4.95 -17.37 6.05
CA LYS A 129 5.01 -17.98 4.73
C LYS A 129 3.85 -17.53 3.84
N ARG A 130 2.61 -17.53 4.34
CA ARG A 130 1.47 -17.02 3.56
C ARG A 130 1.63 -15.55 3.18
N ALA A 131 2.16 -14.71 4.08
CA ALA A 131 2.41 -13.30 3.79
C ALA A 131 3.43 -13.12 2.66
N THR A 132 4.50 -13.90 2.67
CA THR A 132 5.54 -13.89 1.62
C THR A 132 5.03 -14.44 0.29
N ASP A 133 4.26 -15.54 0.30
CA ASP A 133 3.60 -16.07 -0.90
C ASP A 133 2.66 -15.02 -1.54
N LEU A 134 1.92 -14.25 -0.73
CA LEU A 134 1.07 -13.15 -1.24
C LEU A 134 1.90 -12.00 -1.83
N LYS A 135 3.06 -11.69 -1.24
CA LYS A 135 3.98 -10.68 -1.77
C LYS A 135 4.51 -11.08 -3.15
N GLU A 136 4.94 -12.33 -3.30
CA GLU A 136 5.41 -12.88 -4.56
C GLU A 136 4.30 -12.95 -5.61
N LEU A 137 3.09 -13.34 -5.21
CA LEU A 137 1.91 -13.33 -6.08
C LEU A 137 1.63 -11.93 -6.60
N ALA A 138 1.60 -10.92 -5.74
CA ALA A 138 1.38 -9.52 -6.13
C ALA A 138 2.41 -9.05 -7.17
N ALA A 139 3.70 -9.34 -6.93
CA ALA A 139 4.77 -9.02 -7.86
C ALA A 139 4.61 -9.74 -9.21
N SER A 140 4.29 -11.04 -9.19
CA SER A 140 4.09 -11.84 -10.42
C SER A 140 2.92 -11.35 -11.28
N LYS A 141 1.90 -10.75 -10.65
CA LYS A 141 0.72 -10.19 -11.34
C LYS A 141 0.91 -8.73 -11.76
N GLY A 142 2.07 -8.13 -11.47
CA GLY A 142 2.34 -6.72 -11.76
C GLY A 142 1.47 -5.77 -10.94
N ILE A 143 1.02 -6.21 -9.76
CA ILE A 143 0.24 -5.39 -8.82
C ILE A 143 1.24 -4.67 -7.90
N ASP A 144 1.77 -3.55 -8.37
CA ASP A 144 2.72 -2.71 -7.64
C ASP A 144 2.01 -1.57 -6.90
N ASP A 145 0.96 -1.92 -6.16
CA ASP A 145 0.17 -0.97 -5.39
C ASP A 145 0.85 -0.75 -4.03
N ALA A 146 1.35 0.48 -3.80
CA ALA A 146 2.11 0.83 -2.59
C ALA A 146 1.34 0.53 -1.29
N ASN A 147 0.01 0.69 -1.30
CA ASN A 147 -0.83 0.40 -0.14
C ASN A 147 -0.90 -1.12 0.12
N THR A 148 -1.02 -1.91 -0.94
CA THR A 148 -0.99 -3.39 -0.88
C THR A 148 0.34 -3.89 -0.32
N GLN A 149 1.48 -3.39 -0.81
CA GLN A 149 2.79 -3.76 -0.29
C GLN A 149 2.97 -3.37 1.17
N MET A 150 2.58 -2.14 1.53
CA MET A 150 2.66 -1.65 2.92
C MET A 150 1.83 -2.52 3.88
N ARG A 151 0.65 -2.98 3.47
CA ARG A 151 -0.18 -3.90 4.28
C ARG A 151 0.49 -5.25 4.48
N ILE A 152 1.05 -5.83 3.41
CA ILE A 152 1.75 -7.13 3.50
C ILE A 152 2.99 -7.00 4.40
N ASP A 153 3.82 -5.97 4.20
CA ASP A 153 5.03 -5.75 5.00
C ASP A 153 4.70 -5.48 6.48
N GLY A 154 3.59 -4.77 6.73
CA GLY A 154 3.05 -4.58 8.08
C GLY A 154 2.65 -5.89 8.75
N LEU A 155 2.03 -6.82 8.01
CA LEU A 155 1.67 -8.15 8.50
C LEU A 155 2.92 -8.99 8.80
N VAL A 156 3.89 -9.03 7.89
CA VAL A 156 5.17 -9.74 8.10
C VAL A 156 5.85 -9.24 9.38
N SER A 157 6.01 -7.92 9.50
CA SER A 157 6.64 -7.29 10.68
C SER A 157 5.83 -7.54 11.97
N GLY A 158 4.51 -7.64 11.88
CA GLY A 158 3.64 -8.01 13.01
C GLY A 158 3.86 -9.45 13.47
N ILE A 159 3.90 -10.38 12.52
CA ILE A 159 4.12 -11.81 12.76
C ILE A 159 5.50 -12.04 13.39
N ASP A 160 6.55 -11.43 12.84
CA ASP A 160 7.92 -11.55 13.36
C ASP A 160 8.03 -11.05 14.81
N ARG A 161 7.40 -9.91 15.12
CA ARG A 161 7.35 -9.40 16.50
C ARG A 161 6.66 -10.38 17.44
N LYS A 162 5.52 -10.95 17.05
CA LYS A 162 4.80 -11.94 17.87
C LYS A 162 5.63 -13.21 18.05
N LYS A 163 6.38 -13.63 17.02
CA LYS A 163 7.26 -14.79 17.07
C LYS A 163 8.36 -14.61 18.11
N ILE A 164 9.05 -13.47 18.08
CA ILE A 164 10.08 -13.12 19.09
C ILE A 164 9.49 -13.16 20.51
N LEU A 165 8.26 -12.65 20.71
CA LEU A 165 7.60 -12.69 22.01
C LEU A 165 7.26 -14.11 22.48
N VAL A 166 6.84 -15.00 21.58
CA VAL A 166 6.56 -16.40 21.91
C VAL A 166 7.85 -17.13 22.26
N GLU A 167 8.91 -16.97 21.44
CA GLU A 167 10.22 -17.56 21.70
C GLU A 167 10.81 -17.08 23.04
N ALA A 168 10.72 -15.79 23.34
CA ALA A 168 11.17 -15.23 24.61
C ALA A 168 10.41 -15.84 25.81
N LYS A 169 9.09 -16.05 25.68
CA LYS A 169 8.28 -16.71 26.71
C LYS A 169 8.69 -18.17 26.91
N GLU A 170 8.96 -18.91 25.83
CA GLU A 170 9.44 -20.30 25.92
C GLU A 170 10.80 -20.40 26.60
N ILE A 171 11.72 -19.46 26.32
CA ILE A 171 13.03 -19.41 26.99
C ILE A 171 12.87 -19.14 28.49
N LEU A 172 12.02 -18.18 28.88
CA LEU A 172 11.76 -17.88 30.29
C LEU A 172 11.03 -19.00 31.04
N ALA A 173 10.24 -19.81 30.33
CA ALA A 173 9.53 -20.95 30.92
C ALA A 173 10.42 -22.18 31.10
N LYS A 174 11.55 -22.29 30.39
CA LYS A 174 12.52 -23.37 30.61
C LYS A 174 13.22 -23.11 31.95
N PRO A 175 13.05 -23.98 32.96
CA PRO A 175 13.78 -23.84 34.20
C PRO A 175 15.28 -23.89 33.88
N GLU A 176 16.05 -22.93 34.41
CA GLU A 176 17.50 -22.98 34.30
C GLU A 176 17.96 -24.38 34.74
N PRO A 177 18.86 -25.05 33.99
CA PRO A 177 19.45 -26.28 34.46
C PRO A 177 20.14 -25.95 35.77
N GLY A 178 19.53 -26.41 36.87
CA GLY A 178 20.08 -26.20 38.21
C GLY A 178 21.55 -26.62 38.20
N PRO A 179 22.42 -25.93 38.98
CA PRO A 179 23.83 -26.21 38.98
C PRO A 179 24.03 -27.71 39.18
N THR A 180 24.57 -28.37 38.16
CA THR A 180 24.95 -29.77 38.24
C THR A 180 26.10 -29.80 39.23
N VAL A 181 25.78 -30.17 40.48
CA VAL A 181 26.75 -30.36 41.54
C VAL A 181 27.61 -31.57 41.14
N ASN A 182 28.62 -31.32 40.32
CA ASN A 182 29.72 -32.24 40.14
C ASN A 182 30.55 -32.19 41.42
N ALA A 183 30.20 -33.06 42.36
CA ALA A 183 31.04 -33.41 43.48
C ALA A 183 32.29 -34.15 42.95
N SER A 184 33.31 -33.40 42.57
CA SER A 184 34.68 -33.91 42.57
C SER A 184 35.61 -32.74 42.88
N GLY A 185 36.15 -32.77 44.09
CA GLY A 185 36.94 -31.70 44.65
C GLY A 185 38.27 -31.52 43.94
N THR A 186 38.75 -30.29 43.92
CA THR A 186 40.00 -29.92 44.59
C THR A 186 39.99 -28.41 44.77
N ASN A 187 40.35 -27.99 45.98
CA ASN A 187 40.60 -26.60 46.34
C ASN A 187 41.52 -25.94 45.33
N ASP A 188 41.10 -24.81 44.76
CA ASP A 188 42.01 -23.68 44.64
C ASP A 188 41.22 -22.37 44.61
N SER A 189 41.55 -21.56 45.60
CA SER A 189 41.07 -20.21 45.80
C SER A 189 41.51 -19.32 44.64
N LYS A 190 40.57 -18.61 44.01
CA LYS A 190 40.80 -17.21 43.59
C LYS A 190 39.54 -16.51 43.06
N THR A 191 39.28 -15.37 43.70
CA THR A 191 38.65 -14.17 43.16
C THR A 191 37.20 -14.28 42.69
N GLY A 192 36.28 -14.16 43.67
CA GLY A 192 35.01 -13.51 43.41
C GLY A 192 35.22 -12.03 43.06
N PRO A 193 34.32 -11.42 42.27
CA PRO A 193 34.42 -10.01 41.93
C PRO A 193 34.29 -9.20 43.21
N SER A 194 35.24 -8.28 43.40
CA SER A 194 35.31 -7.46 44.60
C SER A 194 34.09 -6.56 44.68
N GLU A 195 33.65 -6.26 45.90
CA GLU A 195 32.61 -5.27 46.21
C GLU A 195 32.95 -3.86 45.67
N ALA A 196 34.20 -3.66 45.22
CA ALA A 196 34.64 -2.47 44.50
C ALA A 196 34.19 -2.42 43.02
N ASP A 197 33.84 -3.55 42.39
CA ASP A 197 33.32 -3.57 41.02
C ASP A 197 31.84 -3.17 40.94
N VAL A 198 31.10 -3.29 42.04
CA VAL A 198 29.72 -2.79 42.17
C VAL A 198 29.71 -1.29 42.52
N ALA A 199 30.73 -0.80 43.24
CA ALA A 199 30.86 0.61 43.62
C ALA A 199 31.47 1.50 42.52
N THR A 200 32.14 0.92 41.52
CA THR A 200 32.76 1.67 40.40
C THR A 200 31.92 1.63 39.11
N ALA A 201 30.69 1.09 39.16
CA ALA A 201 29.61 1.48 38.26
C ALA A 201 29.18 2.91 38.61
N LYS A 202 30.10 3.87 38.37
CA LYS A 202 29.89 5.31 38.39
C LYS A 202 28.48 5.57 37.91
N ARG A 203 27.65 6.13 38.80
CA ARG A 203 26.36 6.77 38.52
C ARG A 203 26.38 7.29 37.08
N ARG A 204 25.87 6.51 36.13
CA ARG A 204 25.72 6.99 34.75
C ARG A 204 24.66 8.04 34.86
N THR A 205 25.09 9.29 34.96
CA THR A 205 24.21 10.45 34.96
C THR A 205 23.35 10.35 33.72
N TRP A 206 22.03 10.30 33.90
CA TRP A 206 21.08 10.30 32.81
C TRP A 206 21.39 11.48 31.88
N THR A 207 21.53 11.24 30.58
CA THR A 207 21.77 12.31 29.60
C THR A 207 20.62 13.32 29.67
N ARG A 208 19.38 12.81 29.77
CA ARG A 208 18.16 13.59 29.94
C ARG A 208 17.15 12.86 30.82
N VAL A 209 16.29 13.64 31.47
CA VAL A 209 15.16 13.18 32.27
C VAL A 209 13.95 14.04 31.93
N GLY A 210 12.80 13.42 31.72
CA GLY A 210 11.53 14.10 31.40
C GLY A 210 10.38 13.13 31.16
N TRP A 211 9.24 13.67 30.74
CA TRP A 211 8.03 12.90 30.43
C TRP A 211 7.94 12.67 28.92
N ILE A 212 7.54 11.46 28.51
CA ILE A 212 7.32 11.18 27.09
C ILE A 212 5.91 11.64 26.69
N GLU A 213 5.81 12.44 25.64
CA GLU A 213 4.53 12.87 25.04
C GLU A 213 4.46 12.42 23.58
N TYR A 214 3.28 11.93 23.17
CA TYR A 214 2.99 11.58 21.79
C TYR A 214 2.20 12.70 21.12
N ARG A 215 2.74 13.26 20.03
CA ARG A 215 2.09 14.30 19.21
C ARG A 215 2.24 14.00 17.72
N PRO A 216 1.30 13.26 17.12
CA PRO A 216 1.30 13.03 15.69
C PRO A 216 0.88 14.29 14.92
N GLY A 217 1.50 14.56 13.78
CA GLY A 217 0.88 15.40 12.73
C GLY A 217 1.06 16.92 12.82
N SER A 218 2.06 17.44 13.53
CA SER A 218 2.40 18.87 13.51
C SER A 218 3.80 19.04 12.93
N SER A 219 3.98 18.99 11.60
CA SER A 219 5.21 19.40 10.87
C SER A 219 6.58 18.84 11.36
N ASP A 220 6.58 17.90 12.30
CA ASP A 220 7.77 17.57 13.08
C ASP A 220 8.34 16.20 12.71
N TYR A 221 9.67 16.09 12.74
CA TYR A 221 10.45 14.95 12.28
C TYR A 221 10.13 13.61 12.97
N ARG A 222 9.64 13.62 14.23
CA ARG A 222 9.33 12.41 15.00
C ARG A 222 8.09 12.63 15.91
N PRO A 223 7.25 11.60 16.09
CA PRO A 223 5.99 11.74 16.84
C PRO A 223 6.15 11.74 18.37
N TYR A 224 7.29 11.29 18.91
CA TYR A 224 7.55 11.22 20.34
C TYR A 224 8.51 12.32 20.80
N ARG A 225 8.18 12.95 21.93
CA ARG A 225 8.92 14.08 22.50
C ARG A 225 9.25 13.86 23.95
N LEU A 226 10.40 14.36 24.38
CA LEU A 226 10.77 14.45 25.79
C LEU A 226 10.43 15.85 26.31
N MET A 227 9.50 15.89 27.26
CA MET A 227 8.98 17.10 27.88
C MET A 227 9.55 17.31 29.28
N LYS A 228 9.85 18.55 29.63
CA LYS A 228 10.19 18.93 31.02
C LYS A 228 9.73 20.36 31.28
N GLY A 229 8.97 20.58 32.35
CA GLY A 229 8.44 21.91 32.67
C GLY A 229 7.56 22.51 31.58
N GLY A 230 6.83 21.69 30.82
CA GLY A 230 5.96 22.13 29.72
C GLY A 230 6.67 22.46 28.40
N GLN A 231 8.00 22.32 28.33
CA GLN A 231 8.78 22.55 27.10
C GLN A 231 9.32 21.23 26.52
N THR A 232 9.39 21.16 25.19
CA THR A 232 10.06 20.06 24.48
C THR A 232 11.57 20.27 24.54
N ILE A 233 12.29 19.33 25.14
CA ILE A 233 13.76 19.37 25.22
C ILE A 233 14.41 18.64 24.04
N ALA A 234 13.82 17.51 23.62
CA ALA A 234 14.33 16.70 22.54
C ALA A 234 13.20 15.89 21.88
N TYR A 235 13.38 15.59 20.60
CA TYR A 235 12.62 14.58 19.89
C TYR A 235 13.26 13.23 20.13
N LEU A 236 12.44 12.20 20.26
CA LEU A 236 12.91 10.87 20.61
C LEU A 236 12.90 9.96 19.39
N ASP A 237 13.99 9.24 19.24
CA ASP A 237 14.10 8.13 18.30
C ASP A 237 14.70 6.91 18.99
N CYS A 238 14.32 5.72 18.54
CA CYS A 238 14.89 4.48 19.02
C CYS A 238 15.31 3.65 17.80
N PRO A 239 16.46 3.96 17.17
CA PRO A 239 16.87 3.32 15.93
C PRO A 239 17.08 1.81 16.09
N THR A 240 17.40 1.37 17.31
CA THR A 240 17.55 -0.05 17.63
C THR A 240 16.23 -0.82 17.68
N GLY A 241 15.08 -0.12 17.72
CA GLY A 241 13.76 -0.72 17.90
C GLY A 241 13.58 -1.43 19.25
N ARG A 242 14.53 -1.26 20.19
CA ARG A 242 14.53 -1.97 21.47
C ARG A 242 13.35 -1.59 22.37
N TYR A 243 12.87 -0.37 22.23
CA TYR A 243 11.78 0.18 23.03
C TYR A 243 10.66 0.65 22.12
N ASP A 244 9.43 0.20 22.40
CA ASP A 244 8.25 0.84 21.85
C ASP A 244 7.92 2.08 22.68
N LEU A 245 8.17 3.27 22.12
CA LEU A 245 7.98 4.53 22.85
C LEU A 245 6.52 4.80 23.22
N SER A 246 5.56 4.13 22.57
CA SER A 246 4.14 4.24 22.93
C SER A 246 3.85 3.73 24.34
N ASP A 247 4.58 2.72 24.82
CA ASP A 247 4.40 2.13 26.16
C ASP A 247 4.81 3.07 27.30
N PHE A 248 5.63 4.08 26.97
CA PHE A 248 6.20 5.01 27.94
C PHE A 248 5.57 6.40 27.90
N VAL A 249 4.57 6.62 27.03
CA VAL A 249 3.84 7.89 26.96
C VAL A 249 3.17 8.20 28.30
N GLY A 250 3.33 9.44 28.77
CA GLY A 250 2.82 9.88 30.05
C GLY A 250 3.60 9.34 31.25
N ARG A 251 4.81 8.79 31.06
CA ARG A 251 5.70 8.36 32.16
C ARG A 251 6.95 9.24 32.23
N GLU A 252 7.44 9.47 33.44
CA GLU A 252 8.75 10.07 33.65
C GLU A 252 9.85 9.03 33.45
N VAL A 253 10.79 9.35 32.55
CA VAL A 253 11.86 8.45 32.15
C VAL A 253 13.23 9.13 32.24
N GLY A 254 14.24 8.33 32.57
CA GLY A 254 15.65 8.66 32.41
C GLY A 254 16.17 8.03 31.13
N LEU A 255 16.79 8.84 30.28
CA LEU A 255 17.30 8.42 28.97
C LEU A 255 18.82 8.55 28.92
N ILE A 256 19.45 7.55 28.32
CA ILE A 256 20.84 7.57 27.87
C ILE A 256 20.83 7.34 26.36
N GLY A 257 21.53 8.20 25.65
CA GLY A 257 21.52 8.23 24.19
C GLY A 257 22.40 9.33 23.64
N GLU A 258 22.62 9.29 22.33
CA GLU A 258 23.36 10.30 21.58
C GLU A 258 22.42 11.42 21.12
N LEU A 259 22.85 12.66 21.29
CA LEU A 259 22.07 13.82 20.89
C LEU A 259 22.53 14.28 19.51
N GLN A 260 21.74 13.96 18.49
CA GLN A 260 21.94 14.45 17.14
C GLN A 260 21.42 15.89 17.00
N ARG A 261 22.24 16.76 16.40
CA ARG A 261 21.79 18.08 15.94
C ARG A 261 21.22 17.89 14.54
N ALA A 262 19.94 18.21 14.35
CA ALA A 262 19.39 18.26 13.00
C ALA A 262 19.88 19.53 12.29
N ASP A 263 20.21 19.44 11.00
CA ASP A 263 20.75 20.56 10.21
C ASP A 263 19.74 21.69 9.99
N ALA A 264 18.45 21.46 10.28
CA ALA A 264 17.38 22.42 10.12
C ALA A 264 16.73 22.74 11.48
N ALA A 265 17.00 23.95 11.98
CA ALA A 265 16.51 24.51 13.25
C ALA A 265 17.07 23.84 14.51
N GLU A 266 17.01 24.53 15.66
CA GLU A 266 17.58 24.15 16.97
C GLU A 266 17.03 22.84 17.59
N LEU A 267 16.41 22.00 16.78
CA LEU A 267 15.81 20.72 17.10
C LEU A 267 16.92 19.71 17.41
N ARG A 268 16.78 19.09 18.58
CA ARG A 268 17.69 18.05 19.07
C ARG A 268 16.95 16.72 19.03
N VAL A 269 17.48 15.76 18.28
CA VAL A 269 16.98 14.38 18.28
C VAL A 269 17.86 13.58 19.24
N LEU A 270 17.25 12.81 20.13
CA LEU A 270 17.95 11.93 21.06
C LEU A 270 17.71 10.48 20.64
N ASP A 271 18.76 9.83 20.18
CA ASP A 271 18.77 8.42 19.81
C ASP A 271 18.93 7.58 21.08
N ILE A 272 17.86 6.88 21.45
CA ILE A 272 17.78 6.18 22.73
C ILE A 272 18.55 4.86 22.66
N GLU A 273 19.60 4.75 23.48
CA GLU A 273 20.32 3.50 23.74
C GLU A 273 19.75 2.77 24.95
N ARG A 274 19.36 3.51 26.00
CA ARG A 274 18.80 2.98 27.23
C ARG A 274 17.71 3.90 27.79
N LEU A 275 16.60 3.29 28.17
CA LEU A 275 15.47 3.93 28.81
C LEU A 275 15.19 3.26 30.15
N VAL A 276 14.95 4.07 31.19
CA VAL A 276 14.50 3.60 32.50
C VAL A 276 13.36 4.47 33.00
N ILE A 277 12.29 3.85 33.51
CA ILE A 277 11.17 4.57 34.12
C ILE A 277 11.58 5.02 35.52
N LEU A 278 11.46 6.31 35.81
CA LEU A 278 11.87 6.90 37.09
C LEU A 278 10.71 7.07 38.07
N SER A 279 9.49 7.21 37.56
CA SER A 279 8.30 7.22 38.41
C SER A 279 7.60 5.87 38.35
N SER A 280 7.60 5.14 39.47
CA SER A 280 6.60 4.09 39.68
C SER A 280 5.23 4.77 39.79
N MET A 281 4.24 4.32 39.03
CA MET A 281 2.85 4.75 39.23
C MET A 281 2.48 4.63 40.71
N ARG A 282 1.97 5.72 41.30
CA ARG A 282 1.05 5.65 42.43
C ARG A 282 -0.35 5.46 41.89
#